data_AF-A0A0B1RUA0-F1
#
_entry.id   AF-A0A0B1RUA0-F1
#
_cell.length_a   1.000
_cell.length_b   1.000
_cell.length_c   1.000
_cell.angle_alpha   90.00
_cell.angle_beta   90.00
_cell.angle_gamma   90.00
#
_symmetry.space_group_name_H-M   'P 1'
#
loop_
_entity.id
_entity.type
_entity.pdbx_description
1 polymer ?
#
loop_
_entity_poly.entity_id
_entity_poly.type
_entity_poly.pdbx_seq_one_letter_code
_entity_poly.pdbx_strand_id
1 'polypeptide(L)'
;MKTAGVYDRIGFVHKYSGLHEGPGFFTWHREYLKSIGSPAPVHSSSLTRFELVFRRYLPAGSRLGLPYWDSSLESELPDPRESVFFSSLFVGASNSTGQIVDGPFSDWKTMEGDHRLVRFVPNMENGELLNNARIDIVLEQRKIENVLSAPVQLE
;
A
#
# COMPACT_ATOMS: atom_id res chain seq x y z
N MET A 1 5.14 11.36 -11.39
CA MET A 1 5.80 11.16 -10.08
C MET A 1 7.08 10.33 -10.17
N LYS A 2 7.05 9.11 -10.72
CA LYS A 2 8.24 8.22 -10.80
C LYS A 2 9.38 8.80 -11.64
N THR A 3 9.08 9.26 -12.85
CA THR A 3 10.06 9.92 -13.74
C THR A 3 10.70 11.17 -13.11
N ALA A 4 9.99 11.84 -12.20
CA ALA A 4 10.47 13.01 -11.48
C ALA A 4 11.27 12.65 -10.19
N GLY A 5 11.52 11.36 -9.91
CA GLY A 5 12.20 10.88 -8.70
C GLY A 5 11.41 11.03 -7.39
N VAL A 6 10.23 11.65 -7.45
CA VAL A 6 9.40 11.95 -6.27
C VAL A 6 8.87 10.67 -5.62
N TYR A 7 8.47 9.68 -6.43
CA TYR A 7 7.97 8.40 -5.91
C TYR A 7 9.03 7.66 -5.08
N ASP A 8 10.28 7.66 -5.56
CA ASP A 8 11.39 6.98 -4.88
C ASP A 8 11.78 7.68 -3.58
N ARG A 9 11.74 9.02 -3.56
CA ARG A 9 11.96 9.80 -2.33
C ARG A 9 10.89 9.48 -1.27
N ILE A 10 9.64 9.30 -1.69
CA ILE A 10 8.55 8.92 -0.77
C ILE A 10 8.76 7.49 -0.25
N GLY A 11 9.21 6.57 -1.10
CA GLY A 11 9.61 5.22 -0.69
C GLY A 11 10.78 5.21 0.29
N PHE A 12 11.78 6.07 0.08
CA PHE A 12 12.93 6.23 0.97
C PHE A 12 12.51 6.66 2.37
N VAL A 13 11.60 7.63 2.50
CA VAL A 13 11.08 8.07 3.80
C VAL A 13 10.42 6.92 4.57
N HIS A 14 9.66 6.06 3.89
CA HIS A 14 9.05 4.88 4.51
C HIS A 14 10.09 3.84 4.93
N LYS A 15 11.08 3.55 4.09
CA LYS A 15 12.13 2.56 4.38
C LYS A 15 12.91 2.90 5.65
N TYR A 16 13.16 4.19 5.92
CA TYR A 16 13.99 4.63 7.04
C TYR A 16 13.20 5.27 8.20
N SER A 17 11.86 5.23 8.20
CA SER A 17 11.07 5.80 9.30
C SER A 17 11.03 4.90 10.54
N GLY A 18 11.12 3.58 10.38
CA GLY A 18 11.09 2.62 11.49
C GLY A 18 9.77 2.60 12.28
N LEU A 19 8.66 3.03 11.68
CA LEU A 19 7.35 3.20 12.35
C LEU A 19 6.35 2.13 11.93
N HIS A 20 6.75 0.89 12.12
CA HIS A 20 6.01 -0.32 11.73
C HIS A 20 5.40 -1.08 12.91
N GLU A 21 5.79 -0.72 14.14
CA GLU A 21 5.34 -1.38 15.36
C GLU A 21 4.87 -0.36 16.41
N GLY A 22 3.90 -0.77 17.22
CA GLY A 22 3.37 0.03 18.32
C GLY A 22 2.32 1.08 17.92
N PRO A 23 1.89 1.92 18.87
CA PRO A 23 0.71 2.80 18.73
C PRO A 23 0.90 3.92 17.70
N GLY A 24 2.14 4.21 17.28
CA GLY A 24 2.44 5.22 16.27
C GLY A 24 2.15 4.77 14.83
N PHE A 25 1.99 3.47 14.58
CA PHE A 25 1.83 2.87 13.25
C PHE A 25 0.73 3.57 12.43
N PHE A 26 -0.50 3.59 12.96
CA PHE A 26 -1.66 4.14 12.23
C PHE A 26 -1.53 5.65 12.01
N THR A 27 -1.10 6.39 13.02
CA THR A 27 -0.97 7.85 12.93
C THR A 27 0.09 8.25 11.92
N TRP A 28 1.23 7.56 11.91
CA TRP A 28 2.29 7.84 10.96
C TRP A 28 1.89 7.48 9.53
N HIS A 29 1.32 6.30 9.29
CA HIS A 29 0.86 5.91 7.94
C HIS A 29 -0.27 6.81 7.45
N ARG A 30 -1.17 7.27 8.34
CA ARG A 30 -2.20 8.25 8.00
C ARG A 30 -1.60 9.58 7.56
N GLU A 31 -0.60 10.12 8.27
CA GLU A 31 0.05 11.36 7.85
C GLU A 31 0.88 11.16 6.58
N TYR A 32 1.55 10.02 6.43
CA TYR A 32 2.29 9.63 5.23
C TYR A 32 1.40 9.60 3.98
N LEU A 33 0.19 9.03 4.08
CA LEU A 33 -0.78 8.94 2.98
C LEU A 33 -1.59 10.23 2.78
N LYS A 34 -1.77 11.03 3.85
CA LYS A 34 -2.78 12.08 4.03
C LYS A 34 -3.31 12.74 2.76
N SER A 35 -4.58 12.40 2.50
CA SER A 35 -5.58 13.15 1.72
C SER A 35 -6.04 14.37 2.50
N ILE A 36 -5.96 15.57 1.92
CA ILE A 36 -6.66 16.75 2.47
C ILE A 36 -7.69 17.19 1.44
N GLY A 37 -8.96 17.07 1.80
CA GLY A 37 -10.04 17.78 1.13
C GLY A 37 -9.98 19.27 1.47
N SER A 38 -9.41 20.08 0.57
CA SER A 38 -9.47 21.57 0.55
C SER A 38 -8.62 22.34 1.61
N PRO A 39 -8.38 23.66 1.41
CA PRO A 39 -7.05 24.25 1.47
C PRO A 39 -6.67 24.73 2.87
N ALA A 40 -5.48 24.35 3.31
CA ALA A 40 -4.79 25.02 4.41
C ALA A 40 -3.33 25.29 3.99
N PRO A 41 -2.77 26.46 4.34
CA PRO A 41 -1.44 26.85 3.90
C PRO A 41 -0.39 25.97 4.58
N VAL A 42 0.52 25.39 3.79
CA VAL A 42 1.60 24.53 4.26
C VAL A 42 2.82 25.40 4.54
N HIS A 43 3.00 25.79 5.79
CA HIS A 43 4.31 26.18 6.33
C HIS A 43 4.75 25.12 7.33
N SER A 44 5.58 24.16 6.88
CA SER A 44 6.69 23.58 7.64
C SER A 44 7.26 22.40 6.85
N SER A 45 8.58 22.38 6.73
CA SER A 45 9.40 21.33 6.13
C SER A 45 9.26 19.99 6.85
N SER A 46 9.21 18.90 6.05
CA SER A 46 9.49 17.50 6.44
C SER A 46 8.37 16.64 7.05
N LEU A 47 7.14 16.69 6.52
CA LEU A 47 6.19 15.58 6.67
C LEU A 47 5.63 15.19 5.29
N THR A 48 5.93 13.96 4.86
CA THR A 48 5.46 13.41 3.57
C THR A 48 3.94 13.23 3.61
N ARG A 49 3.24 13.75 2.60
CA ARG A 49 1.78 13.68 2.42
C ARG A 49 1.51 13.23 0.98
N PHE A 50 1.50 11.92 0.74
CA PHE A 50 1.50 11.29 -0.58
C PHE A 50 0.44 11.91 -1.50
N GLU A 51 -0.80 12.02 -1.03
CA GLU A 51 -1.89 12.54 -1.87
C GLU A 51 -1.69 14.02 -2.26
N LEU A 52 -1.17 14.88 -1.37
CA LEU A 52 -0.92 16.28 -1.72
C LEU A 52 0.08 16.43 -2.86
N VAL A 53 1.06 15.53 -2.91
CA VAL A 53 2.04 15.48 -3.99
C VAL A 53 1.40 14.86 -5.24
N PHE A 54 0.65 13.78 -5.09
CA PHE A 54 -0.07 13.11 -6.17
C PHE A 54 -1.02 14.06 -6.91
N ARG A 55 -1.75 14.92 -6.19
CA ARG A 55 -2.65 15.93 -6.77
C ARG A 55 -1.96 16.90 -7.74
N ARG A 56 -0.66 17.14 -7.60
CA ARG A 56 0.12 17.97 -8.56
C ARG A 56 0.34 17.29 -9.91
N TYR A 57 0.18 15.98 -9.97
CA TYR A 57 0.31 15.17 -11.19
C TYR A 57 -1.04 14.76 -11.78
N LEU A 58 -2.15 15.12 -11.13
CA LEU A 58 -3.49 14.88 -11.65
C LEU A 58 -3.85 15.94 -12.71
N PRO A 59 -4.69 15.60 -13.70
CA PRO A 59 -5.23 16.57 -14.65
C PRO A 59 -5.92 17.74 -13.94
N ALA A 60 -5.85 18.93 -14.54
CA ALA A 60 -6.53 20.12 -14.02
C ALA A 60 -8.04 19.85 -13.87
N GLY A 61 -8.60 20.17 -12.70
CA GLY A 61 -10.01 19.92 -12.39
C GLY A 61 -10.33 18.48 -11.94
N SER A 62 -9.34 17.58 -11.89
CA SER A 62 -9.53 16.24 -11.36
C SER A 62 -9.92 16.27 -9.88
N ARG A 63 -10.96 15.50 -9.55
CA ARG A 63 -11.44 15.29 -8.18
C ARG A 63 -11.02 13.93 -7.61
N LEU A 64 -10.10 13.23 -8.29
CA LEU A 64 -9.62 11.93 -7.86
C LEU A 64 -8.79 12.07 -6.57
N GLY A 65 -9.05 11.18 -5.62
CA GLY A 65 -8.25 10.97 -4.41
C GLY A 65 -7.36 9.75 -4.55
N LEU A 66 -6.58 9.45 -3.51
CA LEU A 66 -5.88 8.17 -3.43
C LEU A 66 -6.90 7.03 -3.22
N PRO A 67 -7.02 6.05 -4.13
CA PRO A 67 -7.90 4.91 -3.91
C PRO A 67 -7.37 4.03 -2.78
N TYR A 68 -8.27 3.27 -2.15
CA TYR A 68 -7.90 2.16 -1.27
C TYR A 68 -8.16 0.84 -1.98
N TRP A 69 -7.42 -0.19 -1.59
CA TRP A 69 -7.66 -1.56 -2.00
C TRP A 69 -8.23 -2.32 -0.82
N ASP A 70 -9.45 -2.82 -0.97
CA ASP A 70 -10.08 -3.72 0.00
C ASP A 70 -9.78 -5.17 -0.36
N SER A 71 -8.67 -5.69 0.16
CA SER A 71 -8.23 -7.07 -0.08
C SER A 71 -9.20 -8.13 0.46
N SER A 72 -10.18 -7.74 1.29
CA SER A 72 -11.18 -8.68 1.80
C SER A 72 -12.11 -9.18 0.72
N LEU A 73 -12.34 -8.38 -0.32
CA LEU A 73 -13.17 -8.80 -1.46
C LEU A 73 -12.48 -9.89 -2.28
N GLU A 74 -11.15 -9.84 -2.44
CA GLU A 74 -10.40 -10.90 -3.11
C GLU A 74 -10.34 -12.20 -2.31
N SER A 75 -10.47 -12.14 -0.98
CA SER A 75 -10.50 -13.34 -0.14
C SER A 75 -11.74 -14.21 -0.38
N GLU A 76 -12.80 -13.64 -0.93
CA GLU A 76 -14.06 -14.33 -1.25
C GLU A 76 -14.02 -15.02 -2.63
N LEU A 77 -12.97 -14.80 -3.42
CA LEU A 77 -12.80 -15.47 -4.71
C LEU A 77 -12.33 -16.93 -4.51
N PRO A 78 -12.75 -17.87 -5.38
CA PRO A 78 -12.22 -19.23 -5.36
C PRO A 78 -10.69 -19.27 -5.50
N ASP A 79 -10.14 -18.35 -6.27
CA ASP A 79 -8.71 -18.07 -6.35
C ASP A 79 -8.49 -16.55 -6.34
N PRO A 80 -7.90 -15.98 -5.27
CA PRO A 80 -7.63 -14.55 -5.19
C PRO A 80 -6.75 -14.01 -6.33
N ARG A 81 -5.95 -14.88 -6.97
CA ARG A 81 -5.05 -14.52 -8.08
C ARG A 81 -5.81 -14.09 -9.34
N GLU A 82 -7.06 -14.53 -9.47
CA GLU A 82 -7.95 -14.21 -10.58
C GLU A 82 -8.63 -12.83 -10.43
N SER A 83 -8.31 -12.06 -9.39
CA SER A 83 -8.85 -10.70 -9.22
C SER A 83 -8.48 -9.79 -10.39
N VAL A 84 -9.45 -9.00 -10.84
CA VAL A 84 -9.23 -7.92 -11.81
C VAL A 84 -8.14 -6.94 -11.35
N PHE A 85 -7.92 -6.81 -10.04
CA PHE A 85 -6.84 -5.99 -9.49
C PHE A 85 -5.48 -6.42 -10.03
N PHE A 86 -5.26 -7.72 -10.24
CA PHE A 86 -4.01 -8.28 -10.76
C PHE A 86 -3.95 -8.33 -12.30
N SER A 87 -4.92 -7.73 -12.99
CA SER A 87 -4.90 -7.61 -14.45
C SER A 87 -4.03 -6.46 -14.94
N SER A 88 -3.74 -6.47 -16.25
CA SER A 88 -3.02 -5.41 -16.95
C SER A 88 -3.71 -4.03 -16.90
N LEU A 89 -4.99 -3.95 -16.55
CA LEU A 89 -5.71 -2.70 -16.32
C LEU A 89 -5.27 -1.99 -15.04
N PHE A 90 -4.77 -2.74 -14.05
CA PHE A 90 -4.41 -2.25 -12.72
C PHE A 90 -2.95 -2.54 -12.39
N VAL A 91 -2.65 -3.49 -11.51
CA VAL A 91 -1.28 -3.71 -11.01
C VAL A 91 -0.47 -4.72 -11.82
N GLY A 92 -1.05 -5.28 -12.89
CA GLY A 92 -0.42 -6.22 -13.80
C GLY A 92 -0.26 -7.63 -13.23
N ALA A 93 -0.16 -8.62 -14.11
CA ALA A 93 0.01 -10.02 -13.81
C ALA A 93 1.49 -10.37 -13.55
N SER A 94 1.71 -11.36 -12.68
CA SER A 94 3.03 -11.91 -12.36
C SER A 94 3.24 -13.26 -13.04
N ASN A 95 4.46 -13.52 -13.53
CA ASN A 95 4.84 -14.84 -14.03
C ASN A 95 5.24 -15.81 -12.89
N SER A 96 5.73 -17.00 -13.24
CA SER A 96 6.16 -18.02 -12.27
C SER A 96 7.34 -17.60 -11.39
N THR A 97 8.15 -16.62 -11.81
CA THR A 97 9.24 -16.06 -11.00
C THR A 97 8.79 -14.83 -10.21
N GLY A 98 7.49 -14.54 -10.19
CA GLY A 98 6.90 -13.38 -9.53
C GLY A 98 7.10 -12.06 -10.28
N GLN A 99 7.84 -12.02 -11.37
CA GLN A 99 8.06 -10.78 -12.10
C GLN A 99 6.75 -10.27 -12.72
N ILE A 100 6.46 -8.97 -12.56
CA ILE A 100 5.33 -8.35 -13.25
C ILE A 100 5.65 -8.26 -14.74
N VAL A 101 4.80 -8.85 -15.58
CA VAL A 101 5.05 -9.00 -17.03
C VAL A 101 4.14 -8.15 -17.91
N ASP A 102 3.06 -7.60 -17.36
CA ASP A 102 2.14 -6.73 -18.09
C ASP A 102 1.67 -5.53 -17.26
N GLY A 103 0.78 -4.72 -17.86
CA GLY A 103 0.20 -3.55 -17.22
C GLY A 103 1.20 -2.40 -17.02
N PRO A 104 0.77 -1.35 -16.31
CA PRO A 104 1.52 -0.09 -16.19
C PRO A 104 2.81 -0.21 -15.37
N PHE A 105 3.04 -1.34 -14.68
CA PHE A 105 4.19 -1.55 -13.80
C PHE A 105 5.18 -2.63 -14.28
N SER A 106 4.97 -3.23 -15.46
CA SER A 106 5.84 -4.26 -16.05
C SER A 106 7.31 -3.83 -16.20
N ASP A 107 7.55 -2.57 -16.59
CA ASP A 107 8.90 -1.98 -16.68
C ASP A 107 9.25 -1.07 -15.50
N TRP A 108 8.53 -1.20 -14.38
CA TRP A 108 8.77 -0.38 -13.20
C TRP A 108 10.04 -0.80 -12.48
N LYS A 109 11.01 0.13 -12.42
CA LYS A 109 12.23 -0.02 -11.63
C LYS A 109 11.96 0.32 -10.17
N THR A 110 12.45 -0.50 -9.25
CA THR A 110 12.40 -0.19 -7.81
C THR A 110 13.30 1.00 -7.48
N MET A 111 13.26 1.46 -6.22
CA MET A 111 14.17 2.50 -5.74
C MET A 111 15.60 2.00 -5.48
N GLU A 112 15.84 0.68 -5.60
CA GLU A 112 17.13 0.03 -5.37
C GLU A 112 17.90 -0.22 -6.69
N GLY A 113 17.63 0.61 -7.71
CA GLY A 113 18.30 0.55 -9.00
C GLY A 113 17.52 -0.22 -10.06
N ASP A 114 18.20 -1.12 -10.78
CA ASP A 114 17.64 -1.81 -11.95
C ASP A 114 16.76 -3.02 -11.63
N HIS A 115 16.52 -3.29 -10.34
CA HIS A 115 15.60 -4.36 -9.93
C HIS A 115 14.17 -4.05 -10.38
N ARG A 116 13.53 -5.02 -11.02
CA ARG A 116 12.13 -4.98 -11.44
C ARG A 116 11.19 -5.37 -10.30
N LEU A 117 9.93 -4.93 -10.40
CA LEU A 117 8.90 -5.30 -9.45
C LEU A 117 8.61 -6.81 -9.51
N VAL A 118 8.57 -7.44 -8.34
CA VAL A 118 8.18 -8.84 -8.15
C VAL A 118 7.00 -8.91 -7.18
N ARG A 119 6.07 -9.81 -7.44
CA ARG A 119 4.91 -10.11 -6.60
C ARG A 119 4.62 -11.61 -6.65
N PHE A 120 4.51 -12.21 -5.48
CA PHE A 120 3.94 -13.54 -5.29
C PHE A 120 2.62 -13.37 -4.57
N VAL A 121 1.52 -13.69 -5.24
CA VAL A 121 0.20 -13.67 -4.62
C VAL A 121 0.01 -15.00 -3.88
N PRO A 122 -0.36 -15.00 -2.58
CA PRO A 122 -0.53 -16.22 -1.82
C PRO A 122 -1.51 -17.17 -2.49
N ASN A 123 -1.17 -18.46 -2.56
CA ASN A 123 -2.06 -19.54 -3.01
C ASN A 123 -2.81 -20.18 -1.83
N MET A 124 -3.10 -19.42 -0.77
CA MET A 124 -3.67 -19.86 0.52
C MET A 124 -2.79 -20.84 1.34
N GLU A 125 -1.79 -21.49 0.73
CA GLU A 125 -0.86 -22.39 1.44
C GLU A 125 0.25 -21.63 2.20
N ASN A 126 0.65 -20.45 1.71
CA ASN A 126 1.75 -19.66 2.26
C ASN A 126 1.29 -18.33 2.88
N GLY A 127 -0.01 -18.18 3.12
CA GLY A 127 -0.63 -16.97 3.66
C GLY A 127 -2.03 -16.73 3.11
N GLU A 128 -2.82 -15.91 3.79
CA GLU A 128 -4.17 -15.53 3.38
C GLU A 128 -4.27 -14.02 3.17
N LEU A 129 -5.20 -13.59 2.33
CA LEU A 129 -5.61 -12.18 2.30
C LEU A 129 -6.43 -11.85 3.57
N LEU A 130 -6.59 -10.56 3.86
CA LEU A 130 -7.56 -10.15 4.89
C LEU A 130 -8.92 -10.75 4.53
N ASN A 131 -9.66 -11.23 5.52
CA ASN A 131 -11.03 -11.72 5.35
C ASN A 131 -11.91 -11.14 6.46
N ASN A 132 -13.23 -11.21 6.28
CA ASN A 132 -14.19 -10.62 7.20
C ASN A 132 -14.02 -11.12 8.64
N ALA A 133 -13.81 -12.43 8.83
CA ALA A 133 -13.60 -13.01 10.15
C ALA A 133 -12.33 -12.45 10.85
N ARG A 134 -11.23 -12.26 10.12
CA ARG A 134 -10.00 -11.65 10.68
C ARG A 134 -10.21 -10.19 11.04
N ILE A 135 -10.94 -9.45 10.20
CA ILE A 135 -11.26 -8.04 10.44
C ILE A 135 -12.10 -7.92 11.72
N ASP A 136 -13.15 -8.73 11.86
CA ASP A 136 -14.02 -8.73 13.04
C ASP A 136 -13.23 -9.03 14.32
N ILE A 137 -12.34 -10.03 14.30
CA ILE A 137 -11.46 -10.34 15.45
C ILE A 137 -10.63 -9.13 15.88
N VAL A 138 -10.10 -8.36 14.93
CA VAL A 138 -9.28 -7.18 15.23
C VAL A 138 -10.15 -6.03 15.75
N LEU A 139 -11.31 -5.77 15.14
CA LEU A 139 -12.21 -4.67 15.51
C LEU A 139 -12.90 -4.91 16.85
N GLU A 140 -13.17 -6.16 17.21
CA GLU A 140 -13.81 -6.55 18.47
C GLU A 140 -12.83 -6.65 19.64
N GLN A 141 -11.52 -6.49 19.40
CA GLN A 141 -10.50 -6.62 20.43
C GLN A 141 -10.60 -5.51 21.49
N ARG A 142 -10.94 -5.89 22.73
CA ARG A 142 -11.08 -4.97 23.87
C ARG A 142 -9.94 -5.04 24.87
N LYS A 143 -9.11 -6.10 24.81
CA LYS A 143 -8.01 -6.28 25.74
C LYS A 143 -6.81 -5.46 25.28
N ILE A 144 -6.36 -4.53 26.12
CA ILE A 144 -5.30 -3.59 25.77
C ILE A 144 -3.99 -4.30 25.44
N GLU A 145 -3.71 -5.43 26.08
CA GLU A 145 -2.56 -6.28 25.81
C GLU A 145 -2.56 -6.82 24.38
N ASN A 146 -3.74 -7.14 23.82
CA ASN A 146 -3.86 -7.62 22.45
C ASN A 146 -3.85 -6.46 21.44
N VAL A 147 -4.41 -5.31 21.82
CA VAL A 147 -4.39 -4.08 20.99
C VAL A 147 -2.98 -3.51 20.85
N LEU A 148 -2.18 -3.57 21.92
CA LEU A 148 -0.81 -3.04 21.96
C LEU A 148 0.26 -4.10 21.68
N SER A 149 -0.13 -5.37 21.50
CA SER A 149 0.81 -6.42 21.16
C SER A 149 1.49 -6.12 19.83
N ALA A 150 2.83 -6.25 19.79
CA ALA A 150 3.52 -6.38 18.52
C ALA A 150 3.14 -7.74 17.91
N PRO A 151 2.95 -7.84 16.58
CA PRO A 151 2.77 -9.13 15.95
C PRO A 151 4.02 -9.97 16.23
N VAL A 152 3.90 -10.94 17.14
CA VAL A 152 4.90 -11.99 17.30
C VAL A 152 4.92 -12.75 15.99
N GLN A 153 6.09 -12.90 15.39
CA GLN A 153 6.27 -13.78 14.24
C GLN A 153 5.71 -15.16 14.62
N LEU A 154 4.69 -15.62 13.90
CA LEU A 154 4.21 -17.00 14.06
C LEU A 154 5.35 -17.89 13.54
N GLU A 155 6.00 -18.60 14.47
CA GLU A 155 6.93 -19.71 14.18
C GLU A 155 6.21 -20.88 13.51
#